data_AF-A0A9P9D5A2-F1
#
_entry.id   AF-A0A9P9D5A2-F1
#
_cell.length_a   1.000
_cell.length_b   1.000
_cell.length_c   1.000
_cell.angle_alpha   90.00
_cell.angle_beta   90.00
_cell.angle_gamma   90.00
#
_symmetry.space_group_name_H-M   'P 1'
#
loop_
_entity.id
_entity.type
_entity.pdbx_description
1 polymer ?
#
loop_
_entity_poly.entity_id
_entity_poly.type
_entity_poly.pdbx_seq_one_letter_code
_entity_poly.pdbx_strand_id
1 'polypeptide(L)'
;MAAQITTKTRNHDEYTVGWVCALSKEQTAATAMLDQRHADLPKPPNDPNTYTLGSIGKHNIVIACLPEGEIGTHVAATIATWMISTFPLIKLGLMVGIGGGIPPKVRLGDVVVSTPAGQYPGVVQWDFGKAEEGGNFKQTGSLNNPPTSLRTALTKLKTENERTKTEMAETGAKVHLV
;
A
#
# COMPACT_ATOMS: atom_id res chain seq x y z
N MET A 1 19.40 0.26 36.64
CA MET A 1 19.48 1.47 35.80
C MET A 1 18.30 1.45 34.85
N ALA A 2 17.41 2.44 34.95
CA ALA A 2 16.31 2.58 33.99
C ALA A 2 16.88 3.11 32.67
N ALA A 3 16.64 2.39 31.58
CA ALA A 3 16.95 2.87 30.24
C ALA A 3 16.14 4.15 30.00
N GLN A 4 16.83 5.27 29.81
CA GLN A 4 16.21 6.51 29.39
C GLN A 4 15.62 6.29 28.00
N ILE A 5 14.29 6.15 27.91
CA ILE A 5 13.59 6.21 26.64
C ILE A 5 13.64 7.69 26.23
N THR A 6 14.65 8.07 25.44
CA THR A 6 14.62 9.34 24.74
C THR A 6 13.48 9.27 23.73
N THR A 7 12.28 9.70 24.12
CA THR A 7 11.18 9.98 23.21
C THR A 7 11.57 11.17 22.36
N LYS A 8 12.27 10.90 21.25
CA LYS A 8 12.49 11.89 20.20
C LYS A 8 11.13 12.45 19.81
N THR A 9 10.88 13.72 20.12
CA THR A 9 9.69 14.43 19.66
C THR A 9 9.73 14.45 18.14
N ARG A 10 8.70 13.86 17.51
CA ARG A 10 8.55 13.83 16.06
C ARG A 10 7.44 14.76 15.63
N ASN A 11 7.48 15.20 14.38
CA ASN A 11 6.39 15.96 13.76
C ASN A 11 5.84 15.24 12.51
N HIS A 12 4.76 15.78 11.94
CA HIS A 12 4.09 15.21 10.77
C HIS A 12 4.99 15.19 9.53
N ASP A 13 5.88 16.17 9.39
CA ASP A 13 6.77 16.33 8.23
C ASP A 13 7.87 15.25 8.18
N GLU A 14 8.15 14.57 9.30
CA GLU A 14 9.11 13.48 9.32
C GLU A 14 8.63 12.21 8.60
N TYR A 15 7.34 12.10 8.27
CA TYR A 15 6.75 10.90 7.66
C TYR A 15 6.66 11.04 6.14
N THR A 16 7.15 10.02 5.43
CA THR A 16 7.31 10.08 3.96
C THR A 16 6.64 8.93 3.22
N VAL A 17 6.18 7.91 3.94
CA VAL A 17 5.50 6.74 3.38
C VAL A 17 4.16 6.54 4.09
N GLY A 18 3.08 6.49 3.33
CA GLY A 18 1.77 6.08 3.79
C GLY A 18 1.53 4.60 3.49
N TRP A 19 0.91 3.88 4.42
CA TRP A 19 0.50 2.49 4.29
C TRP A 19 -0.99 2.41 4.66
N VAL A 20 -1.83 2.02 3.70
CA VAL A 20 -3.26 1.80 3.91
C VAL A 20 -3.56 0.32 3.92
N CYS A 21 -4.26 -0.14 4.96
CA CYS A 21 -4.78 -1.48 5.12
C CYS A 21 -6.31 -1.47 4.97
N ALA A 22 -6.90 -2.54 4.44
CA ALA A 22 -8.34 -2.76 4.41
C ALA A 22 -8.86 -3.41 5.69
N LEU A 23 -8.08 -4.31 6.30
CA LEU A 23 -8.53 -5.12 7.44
C LEU A 23 -7.68 -4.92 8.69
N SER A 24 -8.31 -5.06 9.86
CA SER A 24 -7.62 -4.99 11.16
C SER A 24 -6.49 -6.02 11.29
N LYS A 25 -6.64 -7.21 10.68
CA LYS A 25 -5.58 -8.23 10.60
C LYS A 25 -4.36 -7.75 9.80
N GLU A 26 -4.59 -7.01 8.73
CA GLU A 26 -3.52 -6.43 7.91
C GLU A 26 -2.83 -5.30 8.66
N GLN A 27 -3.58 -4.43 9.36
CA GLN A 27 -3.00 -3.39 10.22
C GLN A 27 -2.19 -4.00 11.36
N THR A 28 -2.65 -5.12 11.94
CA THR A 28 -1.91 -5.86 12.96
C THR A 28 -0.57 -6.33 12.42
N ALA A 29 -0.56 -6.96 11.24
CA ALA A 29 0.66 -7.39 10.57
C ALA A 29 1.58 -6.21 10.23
N ALA A 30 1.04 -5.13 9.64
CA ALA A 30 1.79 -3.92 9.30
C ALA A 30 2.45 -3.29 10.53
N THR A 31 1.72 -3.23 11.65
CA THR A 31 2.24 -2.72 12.92
C THR A 31 3.35 -3.60 13.47
N ALA A 32 3.21 -4.93 13.36
CA ALA A 32 4.24 -5.88 13.79
C ALA A 32 5.50 -5.85 12.92
N MET A 33 5.40 -5.38 11.67
CA MET A 33 6.54 -5.21 10.75
C MET A 33 7.37 -3.94 11.03
N LEU A 34 6.93 -3.03 11.90
CA LEU A 34 7.68 -1.84 12.24
C LEU A 34 8.93 -2.20 13.06
N ASP A 35 10.09 -1.70 12.65
CA ASP A 35 11.33 -1.82 13.43
C ASP A 35 11.23 -1.00 14.73
N GLN A 36 10.58 0.17 14.65
CA GLN A 36 10.30 1.02 15.79
C GLN A 36 8.90 1.60 15.70
N ARG A 37 8.11 1.45 16.77
CA ARG A 37 6.85 2.18 16.96
C ARG A 37 7.11 3.58 17.51
N HIS A 38 6.46 4.58 16.95
CA HIS A 38 6.51 5.96 17.40
C HIS A 38 5.28 6.30 18.25
N ALA A 39 5.37 7.37 19.04
CA ALA A 39 4.22 7.92 19.74
C ALA A 39 3.27 8.58 18.74
N ASP A 40 1.98 8.60 19.08
CA ASP A 40 0.95 9.22 18.26
C ASP A 40 1.16 10.73 18.19
N LEU A 41 0.75 11.31 17.06
CA LEU A 41 0.78 12.75 16.83
C LEU A 41 -0.66 13.31 16.84
N PRO A 42 -0.85 14.56 17.29
CA PRO A 42 -2.16 15.20 17.26
C PRO A 42 -2.61 15.41 15.81
N LYS A 43 -3.78 14.87 15.45
CA LYS A 43 -4.38 15.06 14.13
C LYS A 43 -5.38 16.22 14.11
N PRO A 44 -5.65 16.84 12.94
CA PRO A 44 -6.72 17.81 12.79
C PRO A 44 -8.07 17.27 13.30
N PRO A 45 -8.92 18.09 13.95
CA PRO A 45 -10.21 17.63 14.51
C PRO A 45 -11.17 17.03 13.49
N ASN A 46 -11.03 17.39 12.22
CA ASN A 46 -11.85 16.94 11.10
C ASN A 46 -11.29 15.71 10.38
N ASP A 47 -10.09 15.26 10.71
CA ASP A 47 -9.53 14.02 10.16
C ASP A 47 -10.15 12.83 10.92
N PRO A 48 -10.98 11.97 10.29
CA PRO A 48 -11.62 10.85 10.97
C PRO A 48 -10.67 9.66 11.18
N ASN A 49 -9.50 9.66 10.55
CA ASN A 49 -8.61 8.49 10.57
C ASN A 49 -7.93 8.28 11.93
N THR A 50 -7.54 7.03 12.18
CA THR A 50 -6.60 6.66 13.24
C THR A 50 -5.31 6.19 12.62
N TYR A 51 -4.18 6.70 13.12
CA TYR A 51 -2.85 6.40 12.58
C TYR A 51 -2.00 5.61 13.56
N THR A 52 -1.28 4.61 13.05
CA THR A 52 -0.14 4.01 13.73
C THR A 52 1.13 4.55 13.08
N LEU A 53 2.04 5.08 13.90
CA LEU A 53 3.28 5.69 13.43
C LEU A 53 4.48 4.82 13.77
N GLY A 54 5.44 4.73 12.86
CA GLY A 54 6.67 3.99 13.10
C GLY A 54 7.73 4.16 12.03
N SER A 55 8.69 3.26 12.01
CA SER A 55 9.71 3.18 10.97
C SER A 55 10.01 1.75 10.54
N ILE A 56 10.42 1.61 9.27
CA ILE A 56 11.07 0.41 8.72
C ILE A 56 12.33 0.88 8.00
N GLY A 57 13.48 0.36 8.43
CA GLY A 57 14.80 0.85 8.09
C GLY A 57 14.91 2.35 8.36
N LYS A 58 15.17 3.12 7.29
CA LYS A 58 15.31 4.59 7.35
C LYS A 58 14.03 5.35 7.02
N HIS A 59 12.90 4.65 6.81
CA HIS A 59 11.66 5.25 6.36
C HIS A 59 10.68 5.37 7.53
N ASN A 60 10.22 6.59 7.79
CA ASN A 60 9.11 6.83 8.71
C ASN A 60 7.78 6.60 7.98
N ILE A 61 6.94 5.76 8.56
CA ILE A 61 5.72 5.22 7.97
C ILE A 61 4.50 5.65 8.79
N VAL A 62 3.45 6.05 8.09
CA VAL A 62 2.09 6.27 8.62
C VAL A 62 1.22 5.12 8.17
N ILE A 63 0.66 4.36 9.10
CA ILE A 63 -0.28 3.27 8.81
C ILE A 63 -1.69 3.74 9.16
N ALA A 64 -2.64 3.59 8.24
CA ALA A 64 -4.07 3.72 8.50
C ALA A 64 -4.81 2.46 8.04
N CYS A 65 -5.94 2.18 8.68
CA CYS A 65 -6.82 1.09 8.30
C CYS A 65 -8.21 1.64 7.97
N LEU A 66 -8.92 0.96 7.06
CA LEU A 66 -10.33 1.24 6.82
C LEU A 66 -11.17 1.09 8.11
N PRO A 67 -12.23 1.91 8.27
CA PRO A 67 -13.19 1.74 9.35
C PRO A 67 -13.73 0.31 9.40
N GLU A 68 -14.04 -0.16 10.60
CA GLU A 68 -14.55 -1.52 10.78
C GLU A 68 -15.87 -1.71 10.02
N GLY A 69 -15.93 -2.78 9.22
CA GLY A 69 -17.10 -3.09 8.38
C GLY A 69 -17.13 -2.36 7.04
N GLU A 70 -16.18 -1.46 6.77
CA GLU A 70 -16.03 -0.81 5.47
C GLU A 70 -14.96 -1.51 4.61
N ILE A 71 -15.21 -1.54 3.30
CA ILE A 71 -14.34 -2.15 2.29
C ILE A 71 -14.47 -1.35 0.99
N GLY A 72 -13.50 -1.54 0.09
CA GLY A 72 -13.51 -0.96 -1.24
C GLY A 72 -12.65 0.29 -1.44
N THR A 73 -12.42 0.59 -2.72
CA THR A 73 -11.47 1.58 -3.21
C THR A 73 -11.82 3.03 -2.84
N HIS A 74 -13.11 3.38 -2.76
CA HIS A 74 -13.58 4.71 -2.40
C HIS A 74 -13.19 5.09 -0.96
N VAL A 75 -13.40 4.17 -0.02
CA VAL A 75 -13.08 4.36 1.39
C VAL A 75 -11.56 4.48 1.55
N ALA A 76 -10.79 3.60 0.89
CA ALA A 76 -9.34 3.68 0.86
C ALA A 76 -8.80 5.01 0.30
N ALA A 77 -9.41 5.53 -0.79
CA ALA A 77 -9.04 6.82 -1.36
C ALA A 77 -9.32 7.98 -0.40
N THR A 78 -10.44 7.92 0.33
CA THR A 78 -10.81 8.93 1.34
C THR A 78 -9.78 8.96 2.47
N ILE A 79 -9.42 7.78 2.99
CA ILE A 79 -8.39 7.66 4.04
C ILE A 79 -7.05 8.19 3.56
N ALA A 80 -6.62 7.79 2.36
CA ALA A 80 -5.37 8.26 1.78
C ALA A 80 -5.35 9.80 1.59
N THR A 81 -6.49 10.39 1.22
CA THR A 81 -6.63 11.85 1.07
C THR A 81 -6.42 12.56 2.40
N TRP A 82 -7.08 12.10 3.46
CA TRP A 82 -6.88 12.63 4.81
C TRP A 82 -5.46 12.41 5.32
N MET A 83 -4.88 11.23 5.07
CA MET A 83 -3.51 10.91 5.45
C MET A 83 -2.51 11.88 4.82
N ILE A 84 -2.61 12.17 3.52
CA ILE A 84 -1.69 13.10 2.83
C ILE A 84 -1.93 14.55 3.29
N SER A 85 -3.17 14.89 3.66
CA SER A 85 -3.48 16.20 4.26
C SER A 85 -2.82 16.38 5.63
N THR A 86 -2.87 15.34 6.48
CA THR A 86 -2.30 15.35 7.84
C THR A 86 -0.77 15.20 7.84
N PHE A 87 -0.21 14.47 6.87
CA PHE A 87 1.23 14.22 6.74
C PHE A 87 1.73 14.73 5.37
N PRO A 88 2.04 16.02 5.25
CA PRO A 88 2.21 16.69 3.96
C PRO A 88 3.48 16.27 3.19
N LEU A 89 4.46 15.64 3.88
CA LEU A 89 5.69 15.16 3.26
C LEU A 89 5.63 13.68 2.84
N ILE A 90 4.45 13.05 2.87
CA ILE A 90 4.24 11.73 2.24
C ILE A 90 4.52 11.85 0.74
N LYS A 91 5.48 11.06 0.26
CA LYS A 91 5.87 10.98 -1.16
C LYS A 91 5.33 9.74 -1.84
N LEU A 92 4.99 8.72 -1.06
CA LEU A 92 4.64 7.39 -1.51
C LEU A 92 3.52 6.84 -0.63
N GLY A 93 2.39 6.47 -1.24
CA GLY A 93 1.31 5.73 -0.58
C GLY A 93 1.28 4.28 -1.07
N LEU A 94 1.16 3.33 -0.17
CA LEU A 94 1.05 1.90 -0.45
C LEU A 94 -0.29 1.38 0.06
N MET A 95 -1.06 0.73 -0.80
CA MET A 95 -2.18 -0.12 -0.38
C MET A 95 -1.61 -1.53 -0.21
N VAL A 96 -1.57 -2.04 1.02
CA VAL A 96 -1.00 -3.36 1.32
C VAL A 96 -1.99 -4.13 2.17
N GLY A 97 -2.37 -5.30 1.68
CA GLY A 97 -3.33 -6.17 2.33
C GLY A 97 -3.29 -7.57 1.76
N ILE A 98 -4.18 -8.43 2.26
CA ILE A 98 -4.41 -9.75 1.73
C ILE A 98 -5.28 -9.66 0.48
N GLY A 99 -5.08 -10.59 -0.45
CA GLY A 99 -5.85 -10.63 -1.68
C GLY A 99 -6.08 -12.05 -2.15
N GLY A 100 -7.18 -12.25 -2.88
CA GLY A 100 -7.42 -13.51 -3.59
C GLY A 100 -6.54 -13.62 -4.85
N GLY A 101 -6.02 -14.81 -5.14
CA GLY A 101 -5.26 -15.11 -6.35
C GLY A 101 -5.95 -16.18 -7.20
N ILE A 102 -5.66 -16.20 -8.50
CA ILE A 102 -6.17 -17.22 -9.44
C ILE A 102 -5.00 -18.14 -9.85
N PRO A 103 -4.99 -19.41 -9.44
CA PRO A 103 -4.00 -20.40 -9.88
C PRO A 103 -4.04 -20.64 -11.41
N PRO A 104 -2.97 -21.19 -12.02
CA PRO A 104 -1.71 -21.66 -11.39
C PRO A 104 -0.67 -20.56 -11.19
N LYS A 105 -1.00 -19.33 -11.59
CA LYS A 105 -0.06 -18.20 -11.65
C LYS A 105 0.35 -17.68 -10.27
N VAL A 106 -0.58 -17.70 -9.31
CA VAL A 106 -0.36 -17.27 -7.93
C VAL A 106 -0.69 -18.43 -6.98
N ARG A 107 0.11 -18.59 -5.93
CA ARG A 107 -0.08 -19.57 -4.85
C ARG A 107 -0.26 -18.86 -3.51
N LEU A 108 -0.79 -19.58 -2.53
CA LEU A 108 -0.89 -19.07 -1.16
C LEU A 108 0.51 -18.78 -0.61
N GLY A 109 0.71 -17.59 -0.07
CA GLY A 109 2.00 -17.13 0.47
C GLY A 109 2.80 -16.27 -0.51
N ASP A 110 2.43 -16.20 -1.79
CA ASP A 110 3.07 -15.30 -2.73
C ASP A 110 2.76 -13.83 -2.37
N VAL A 111 3.80 -12.98 -2.39
CA VAL A 111 3.64 -11.52 -2.31
C VAL A 111 3.62 -10.96 -3.72
N VAL A 112 2.48 -10.37 -4.10
CA VAL A 112 2.30 -9.79 -5.44
C VAL A 112 2.57 -8.29 -5.37
N VAL A 113 3.49 -7.82 -6.21
CA VAL A 113 3.74 -6.39 -6.41
C VAL A 113 3.21 -5.99 -7.79
N SER A 114 2.34 -4.98 -7.81
CA SER A 114 1.75 -4.46 -9.05
C SER A 114 2.78 -3.70 -9.88
N THR A 115 2.85 -4.01 -11.19
CA THR A 115 3.82 -3.40 -12.12
C THR A 115 3.15 -3.07 -13.46
N PRO A 116 3.38 -1.89 -14.05
CA PRO A 116 2.87 -1.60 -15.39
C PRO A 116 3.38 -2.59 -16.44
N ALA A 117 2.50 -3.06 -17.32
CA ALA A 117 2.83 -3.97 -18.42
C ALA A 117 1.98 -3.66 -19.66
N GLY A 118 2.64 -3.22 -20.74
CA GLY A 118 1.96 -2.80 -21.97
C GLY A 118 0.96 -1.67 -21.71
N GLN A 119 -0.32 -1.93 -22.02
CA GLN A 119 -1.43 -1.00 -21.81
C GLN A 119 -1.99 -0.99 -20.37
N TYR A 120 -1.50 -1.88 -19.49
CA TYR A 120 -2.02 -2.00 -18.12
C TYR A 120 -1.13 -1.24 -17.13
N PRO A 121 -1.68 -0.37 -16.29
CA PRO A 121 -0.90 0.45 -15.34
C PRO A 121 -0.43 -0.31 -14.09
N GLY A 122 -0.59 -1.64 -14.09
CA GLY A 122 -0.27 -2.53 -12.98
C GLY A 122 -1.49 -2.95 -12.14
N VAL A 123 -2.47 -2.06 -11.95
CA VAL A 123 -3.76 -2.40 -11.33
C VAL A 123 -4.87 -2.15 -12.33
N VAL A 124 -5.70 -3.17 -12.56
CA VAL A 124 -6.86 -3.10 -13.45
C VAL A 124 -8.10 -3.24 -12.60
N GLN A 125 -8.90 -2.18 -12.52
CA GLN A 125 -10.16 -2.21 -11.81
C GLN A 125 -11.23 -2.82 -12.73
N TRP A 126 -11.85 -3.91 -12.30
CA TRP A 126 -12.74 -4.73 -13.14
C TRP A 126 -14.15 -4.15 -13.33
N ASP A 127 -14.56 -3.23 -12.47
CA ASP A 127 -15.81 -2.48 -12.54
C ASP A 127 -15.74 -1.27 -13.50
N PHE A 128 -14.53 -0.86 -13.92
CA PHE A 128 -14.30 0.16 -14.95
C PHE A 128 -14.43 -0.43 -16.36
N GLY A 129 -15.57 -1.03 -16.67
CA GLY A 129 -15.88 -1.29 -18.07
C GLY A 129 -17.36 -1.28 -18.40
N LYS A 130 -17.60 -1.06 -19.68
CA LYS A 130 -18.93 -1.03 -20.28
C LYS A 130 -19.11 -2.34 -21.03
N ALA A 131 -20.21 -3.04 -20.75
CA ALA A 131 -20.68 -4.08 -21.65
C ALA A 131 -21.15 -3.40 -22.94
N GLU A 132 -20.49 -3.70 -24.04
CA GLU A 132 -20.94 -3.31 -25.38
C GLU A 132 -21.90 -4.39 -25.93
N GLU A 133 -22.74 -4.02 -26.91
CA GLU A 133 -23.61 -4.98 -27.59
C GLU A 133 -22.77 -6.14 -28.18
N GLY A 134 -23.28 -7.37 -28.03
CA GLY A 134 -22.58 -8.58 -28.47
C GLY A 134 -21.66 -9.24 -27.44
N GLY A 135 -21.65 -8.80 -26.18
CA GLY A 135 -20.93 -9.46 -25.09
C GLY A 135 -19.47 -9.03 -24.95
N ASN A 136 -19.06 -7.95 -25.62
CA ASN A 136 -17.72 -7.39 -25.51
C ASN A 136 -17.60 -6.49 -24.28
N PHE A 137 -16.52 -6.65 -23.50
CA PHE A 137 -16.23 -5.77 -22.37
C PHE A 137 -15.19 -4.72 -22.78
N LYS A 138 -15.55 -3.45 -22.70
CA LYS A 138 -14.63 -2.34 -22.97
C LYS A 138 -14.20 -1.66 -21.67
N GLN A 139 -12.89 -1.66 -21.41
CA GLN A 139 -12.31 -0.91 -20.31
C GLN A 139 -12.50 0.60 -20.55
N THR A 140 -13.11 1.30 -19.60
CA THR A 140 -13.43 2.74 -19.70
C THR A 140 -12.46 3.63 -18.92
N GLY A 141 -11.55 3.05 -18.12
CA GLY A 141 -10.56 3.80 -17.35
C GLY A 141 -9.33 2.97 -16.95
N SER A 142 -8.25 3.67 -16.61
CA SER A 142 -6.99 3.08 -16.11
C SER A 142 -6.46 3.91 -14.95
N LEU A 143 -5.90 3.25 -13.93
CA LEU A 143 -5.17 3.92 -12.87
C LEU A 143 -3.87 4.54 -13.39
N ASN A 144 -3.32 5.51 -12.66
CA ASN A 144 -1.99 6.03 -12.96
C ASN A 144 -0.92 4.96 -12.73
N ASN A 145 0.17 5.04 -13.49
CA ASN A 145 1.34 4.22 -13.21
C ASN A 145 1.93 4.58 -11.83
N PRO A 146 2.53 3.61 -11.11
CA PRO A 146 3.30 3.89 -9.92
C PRO A 146 4.41 4.93 -10.21
N PRO A 147 4.73 5.81 -9.24
CA PRO A 147 5.82 6.79 -9.38
C PRO A 147 7.12 6.16 -9.89
N THR A 148 7.87 6.90 -10.72
CA THR A 148 9.14 6.43 -11.31
C THR A 148 10.11 5.92 -10.27
N SER A 149 10.16 6.53 -9.08
CA SER A 149 11.00 6.10 -7.96
C SER A 149 10.71 4.66 -7.52
N LEU A 150 9.44 4.25 -7.44
CA LEU A 150 9.05 2.87 -7.13
C LEU A 150 9.42 1.92 -8.26
N ARG A 151 9.21 2.34 -9.51
CA ARG A 151 9.54 1.51 -10.68
C ARG A 151 11.04 1.23 -10.76
N THR A 152 11.88 2.23 -10.52
CA THR A 152 13.35 2.04 -10.47
C THR A 152 13.79 1.20 -9.26
N ALA A 153 13.16 1.38 -8.09
CA ALA A 153 13.43 0.55 -6.92
C ALA A 153 13.08 -0.92 -7.19
N LEU A 154 11.95 -1.17 -7.87
CA LEU A 154 11.54 -2.50 -8.28
C LEU A 154 12.53 -3.13 -9.29
N THR A 155 13.02 -2.37 -10.27
CA THR A 155 14.07 -2.87 -11.18
C THR A 155 15.30 -3.33 -10.40
N LYS A 156 15.77 -2.52 -9.45
CA LYS A 156 16.90 -2.90 -8.59
C LYS A 156 16.62 -4.18 -7.79
N LEU A 157 15.41 -4.30 -7.22
CA LEU A 157 15.00 -5.47 -6.46
C LEU A 157 15.01 -6.74 -7.33
N LYS A 158 14.50 -6.66 -8.56
CA LYS A 158 14.55 -7.77 -9.53
C LYS A 158 15.98 -8.19 -9.85
N THR A 159 16.87 -7.23 -10.13
CA THR A 159 18.28 -7.52 -10.42
C THR A 159 19.01 -8.18 -9.25
N GLU A 160 18.79 -7.71 -8.02
CA GLU A 160 19.38 -8.35 -6.85
C GLU A 160 18.83 -9.77 -6.64
N ASN A 161 17.53 -9.96 -6.86
CA ASN A 161 16.89 -11.26 -6.73
C ASN A 161 17.46 -12.30 -7.73
N GLU A 162 17.66 -11.91 -8.99
CA GLU A 162 18.33 -12.74 -10.01
C GLU A 162 19.76 -13.11 -9.58
N ARG A 163 20.47 -12.16 -8.95
CA ARG A 163 21.83 -12.37 -8.45
C ARG A 163 21.87 -13.32 -7.24
N THR A 164 20.87 -13.28 -6.36
CA THR A 164 20.82 -14.06 -5.11
C THR A 164 20.04 -15.37 -5.21
N LYS A 165 19.37 -15.66 -6.34
CA LYS A 165 18.47 -16.81 -6.55
C LYS A 165 17.34 -16.92 -5.51
N THR A 166 16.83 -15.80 -5.02
CA THR A 166 15.56 -15.77 -4.28
C THR A 166 14.39 -15.86 -5.28
N GLU A 167 13.23 -16.41 -4.90
CA GLU A 167 12.10 -16.61 -5.83
C GLU A 167 11.29 -15.31 -6.00
N MET A 168 11.54 -14.55 -7.07
CA MET A 168 10.58 -13.56 -7.60
C MET A 168 10.22 -13.97 -9.03
N ALA A 169 8.97 -14.42 -9.22
CA ALA A 169 8.42 -14.73 -10.53
C ALA A 169 7.59 -13.55 -11.04
N GLU A 170 7.73 -13.22 -12.32
CA GLU A 170 6.84 -12.26 -12.98
C GLU A 170 5.51 -12.94 -13.30
N THR A 171 4.45 -12.52 -12.59
CA THR A 171 3.14 -13.14 -12.70
C THR A 171 2.06 -12.08 -12.88
N GLY A 172 1.21 -12.26 -13.89
CA GLY A 172 -0.08 -11.57 -13.96
C GLY A 172 -1.05 -12.16 -12.92
N ALA A 173 -1.25 -11.44 -11.82
CA ALA A 173 -2.18 -11.80 -10.77
C ALA A 173 -3.44 -10.93 -10.86
N LYS A 174 -4.63 -11.55 -10.82
CA LYS A 174 -5.85 -10.83 -10.48
C LYS A 174 -5.96 -10.82 -8.96
N VAL A 175 -5.60 -9.69 -8.36
CA VAL A 175 -5.80 -9.46 -6.93
C VAL A 175 -7.11 -8.71 -6.78
N HIS A 176 -8.10 -9.33 -6.13
CA HIS A 176 -9.27 -8.60 -5.68
C HIS A 176 -8.84 -7.78 -4.47
N LEU A 177 -8.70 -6.47 -4.67
CA LEU A 177 -8.60 -5.52 -3.55
C LEU A 177 -9.99 -5.51 -2.90
N VAL A 178 -10.08 -6.13 -1.73
CA VAL A 178 -11.28 -6.05 -0.89
C VAL A 178 -11.35 -4.66 -0.28
#